data_AF-A0A6I3H8N8-F1
#
_entry.id   AF-A0A6I3H8N8-F1
#
_cell.length_a   1.000
_cell.length_b   1.000
_cell.length_c   1.000
_cell.angle_alpha   90.00
_cell.angle_beta   90.00
_cell.angle_gamma   90.00
#
_symmetry.space_group_name_H-M   'P 1'
#
loop_
_entity.id
_entity.type
_entity.pdbx_description
1 polymer ?
#
loop_
_entity_poly.entity_id
_entity_poly.type
_entity_poly.pdbx_seq_one_letter_code
_entity_poly.pdbx_strand_id
1 'polypeptide(L)'
;MAQFQVDSEQVLAATGQINATISRVQAEVSSLHNQLQSLQGSWRGAAAESFQALANRWRTTAGAVDTQLSEIGVALSFAANQYREIEFANQRLFMG
;
A
#
# COMPACT_ATOMS: atom_id res chain seq x y z
N MET A 1 -20.01 -3.34 29.48
CA MET A 1 -18.68 -3.00 28.94
C MET A 1 -18.36 -3.99 27.83
N ALA A 2 -18.46 -3.58 26.56
CA ALA A 2 -18.23 -4.44 25.38
C ALA A 2 -17.74 -3.66 24.13
N GLN A 3 -17.47 -2.36 24.23
CA GLN A 3 -17.16 -1.52 23.05
C GLN A 3 -15.72 -1.72 22.53
N PHE A 4 -14.73 -1.85 23.41
CA PHE A 4 -13.32 -1.93 23.00
C PHE A 4 -12.96 -3.14 22.12
N GLN A 5 -13.61 -4.29 22.32
CA GLN A 5 -13.29 -5.51 21.58
C GLN A 5 -13.87 -5.47 20.15
N VAL A 6 -15.09 -4.96 19.99
CA VAL A 6 -15.76 -4.83 18.69
C VAL A 6 -15.06 -3.79 17.81
N ASP A 7 -14.54 -2.70 18.39
CA ASP A 7 -13.76 -1.70 17.65
C ASP A 7 -12.40 -2.25 17.18
N SER A 8 -11.76 -3.11 17.98
CA SER A 8 -10.43 -3.66 17.67
C SER A 8 -10.46 -4.67 16.51
N GLU A 9 -11.46 -5.56 16.45
CA GLU A 9 -11.65 -6.48 15.33
C GLU A 9 -11.92 -5.73 14.02
N GLN A 10 -12.70 -4.63 14.07
CA GLN A 10 -12.96 -3.79 12.90
C GLN A 10 -11.69 -3.11 12.39
N VAL A 11 -10.84 -2.60 13.28
CA VAL A 11 -9.55 -1.98 12.90
C VAL A 11 -8.63 -3.03 12.26
N LEU A 12 -8.52 -4.23 12.83
CA LEU A 12 -7.71 -5.30 12.26
C LEU A 12 -8.21 -5.73 10.88
N ALA A 13 -9.53 -5.89 10.72
CA ALA A 13 -10.14 -6.21 9.43
C ALA A 13 -9.89 -5.11 8.39
N ALA A 14 -10.04 -3.84 8.78
CA ALA A 14 -9.76 -2.69 7.92
C ALA A 14 -8.29 -2.63 7.50
N THR A 15 -7.35 -2.85 8.43
CA THR A 15 -5.91 -2.94 8.12
C THR A 15 -5.63 -4.05 7.09
N GLY A 16 -6.24 -5.24 7.25
CA GLY A 16 -6.11 -6.32 6.28
C GLY A 16 -6.61 -5.94 4.88
N GLN A 17 -7.77 -5.28 4.80
CA GLN A 17 -8.34 -4.81 3.53
C GLN A 17 -7.49 -3.72 2.86
N ILE A 18 -6.94 -2.80 3.65
CA ILE A 18 -6.05 -1.75 3.13
C ILE A 18 -4.75 -2.36 2.61
N ASN A 19 -4.12 -3.28 3.35
CA ASN A 19 -2.92 -3.98 2.88
C ASN A 19 -3.16 -4.73 1.56
N ALA A 20 -4.30 -5.42 1.43
CA ALA A 20 -4.66 -6.06 0.17
C ALA A 20 -4.84 -5.04 -0.98
N THR A 21 -5.34 -3.85 -0.67
CA THR A 21 -5.47 -2.76 -1.65
C THR A 21 -4.11 -2.21 -2.06
N ILE A 22 -3.20 -2.01 -1.11
CA ILE A 22 -1.81 -1.59 -1.37
C ILE A 22 -1.13 -2.57 -2.34
N SER A 23 -1.21 -3.87 -2.07
CA SER A 23 -0.60 -4.89 -2.94
C SER A 23 -1.18 -4.88 -4.36
N ARG A 24 -2.49 -4.68 -4.51
CA ARG A 24 -3.11 -4.53 -5.84
C ARG A 24 -2.60 -3.29 -6.56
N VAL A 25 -2.50 -2.14 -5.88
CA VAL A 25 -2.00 -0.91 -6.51
C VAL A 25 -0.55 -1.07 -6.95
N GLN A 26 0.31 -1.69 -6.15
CA GLN A 26 1.70 -1.96 -6.53
C GLN A 26 1.81 -2.88 -7.76
N ALA A 27 0.94 -3.88 -7.86
CA ALA A 27 0.87 -4.76 -9.02
C ALA A 27 0.44 -4.01 -10.29
N GLU A 28 -0.59 -3.14 -10.19
CA GLU A 28 -1.06 -2.31 -11.29
C GLU A 28 0.00 -1.29 -11.75
N VAL A 29 0.71 -0.64 -10.82
CA VAL A 29 1.82 0.28 -11.13
C VAL A 29 2.93 -0.46 -11.88
N SER A 30 3.28 -1.66 -11.44
CA SER A 30 4.28 -2.50 -12.10
C SER A 30 3.82 -2.94 -13.50
N SER A 31 2.54 -3.31 -13.64
CA SER A 31 1.92 -3.66 -14.92
C SER A 31 1.98 -2.49 -15.91
N LEU A 32 1.57 -1.30 -15.48
CA LEU A 32 1.63 -0.09 -16.30
C LEU A 32 3.06 0.26 -16.72
N HIS A 33 4.03 0.09 -15.82
CA HIS A 33 5.44 0.30 -16.13
C HIS A 33 5.92 -0.63 -17.26
N ASN A 34 5.58 -1.92 -17.20
CA ASN A 34 5.93 -2.90 -18.24
C ASN A 34 5.24 -2.58 -19.58
N GLN A 35 3.98 -2.17 -19.55
CA GLN A 35 3.23 -1.76 -20.75
C GLN A 35 3.90 -0.54 -21.43
N LEU A 36 4.30 0.46 -20.64
CA LEU A 36 5.01 1.64 -21.16
C LEU A 36 6.37 1.28 -21.75
N GLN A 37 7.15 0.39 -21.10
CA GLN A 37 8.42 -0.08 -21.66
C GLN A 37 8.23 -0.83 -22.98
N SER A 38 7.24 -1.72 -23.07
CA SER A 38 6.93 -2.46 -24.29
C SER A 38 6.56 -1.51 -25.43
N LEU A 39 5.73 -0.51 -25.12
CA LEU A 39 5.32 0.50 -26.09
C LEU A 39 6.50 1.39 -26.52
N GLN A 40 7.44 1.71 -25.64
CA GLN A 40 8.62 2.52 -25.98
C GLN A 40 9.38 1.99 -27.21
N GLY A 41 9.48 0.67 -27.37
CA GLY A 41 10.16 0.03 -28.50
C GLY A 41 9.45 0.19 -29.86
N SER A 42 8.16 0.55 -29.87
CA SER A 42 7.38 0.72 -31.10
C SER A 42 7.38 2.16 -31.63
N TRP A 43 7.78 3.15 -30.83
CA TRP A 43 7.80 4.55 -31.23
C TRP A 43 9.15 4.89 -31.89
N ARG A 44 9.11 5.64 -33.00
CA ARG A 44 10.30 6.09 -33.74
C ARG A 44 10.23 7.58 -34.06
N GLY A 45 11.38 8.19 -34.29
CA GLY A 45 11.48 9.63 -34.60
C GLY A 45 11.15 10.52 -33.40
N ALA A 46 10.78 11.78 -33.65
CA ALA A 46 10.53 12.79 -32.60
C ALA A 46 9.44 12.38 -31.57
N ALA A 47 8.53 11.49 -31.96
CA ALA A 47 7.50 10.97 -31.06
C ALA A 47 8.08 10.04 -29.98
N ALA A 48 9.21 9.36 -30.26
CA ALA A 48 9.89 8.49 -29.31
C ALA A 48 10.51 9.28 -28.15
N GLU A 49 11.10 10.46 -28.42
CA GLU A 49 11.67 11.34 -27.38
C GLU A 49 10.59 11.83 -26.42
N SER A 50 9.45 12.26 -26.97
CA SER A 50 8.29 12.70 -26.17
C SER A 50 7.74 11.57 -25.30
N PHE A 51 7.65 10.36 -25.86
CA PHE A 51 7.20 9.18 -25.13
C PHE A 51 8.18 8.79 -24.03
N GLN A 52 9.49 8.82 -24.30
CA GLN A 52 10.53 8.53 -23.31
C GLN A 52 10.50 9.54 -22.16
N ALA A 53 10.27 10.83 -22.45
CA ALA A 53 10.09 11.85 -21.42
C ALA A 53 8.83 11.59 -20.55
N LEU A 54 7.73 11.16 -21.16
CA LEU A 54 6.52 10.74 -20.44
C LEU A 54 6.79 9.52 -19.54
N ALA A 55 7.42 8.47 -20.08
CA ALA A 55 7.75 7.25 -19.32
C ALA A 55 8.69 7.53 -18.14
N ASN A 56 9.65 8.44 -18.31
CA ASN A 56 10.52 8.90 -17.23
C ASN A 56 9.76 9.65 -16.13
N ARG A 57 8.85 10.57 -16.51
CA ARG A 57 7.98 11.26 -15.54
C ARG A 57 7.12 10.27 -14.76
N TRP A 58 6.52 9.30 -15.46
CA TRP A 58 5.75 8.23 -14.84
C TRP A 58 6.59 7.44 -13.82
N ARG A 59 7.83 7.06 -14.16
CA ARG A 59 8.71 6.33 -13.23
C ARG A 59 8.94 7.10 -11.92
N THR A 60 9.12 8.42 -11.99
CA THR A 60 9.24 9.25 -10.78
C THR A 60 7.95 9.23 -9.96
N THR A 61 6.79 9.37 -10.60
CA THR A 61 5.49 9.29 -9.92
C THR A 61 5.25 7.92 -9.29
N ALA A 62 5.56 6.84 -10.01
CA ALA A 62 5.45 5.47 -9.52
C ALA A 62 6.31 5.23 -8.27
N GLY A 63 7.54 5.76 -8.24
CA GLY A 63 8.38 5.70 -7.05
C GLY A 63 7.79 6.45 -5.85
N ALA A 64 7.18 7.63 -6.07
CA ALA A 64 6.50 8.37 -5.01
C ALA A 64 5.27 7.61 -4.47
N VAL A 65 4.50 6.98 -5.35
CA VAL A 65 3.36 6.13 -4.96
C VAL A 65 3.83 4.94 -4.13
N ASP A 66 4.89 4.25 -4.53
CA ASP A 66 5.42 3.11 -3.78
C ASP A 66 5.89 3.52 -2.37
N THR A 67 6.62 4.63 -2.25
CA THR A 67 7.01 5.19 -0.95
C THR A 67 5.80 5.48 -0.07
N GLN A 68 4.77 6.15 -0.59
CA GLN A 68 3.55 6.48 0.17
C GLN A 68 2.78 5.23 0.61
N LEU A 69 2.66 4.23 -0.26
CA LEU A 69 2.00 2.97 0.07
C LEU A 69 2.77 2.18 1.14
N SER A 70 4.11 2.22 1.08
CA SER A 70 4.98 1.63 2.11
C SER A 70 4.79 2.31 3.47
N GLU A 71 4.78 3.64 3.51
CA GLU A 71 4.52 4.42 4.72
C GLU A 71 3.16 4.07 5.35
N ILE A 72 2.11 3.97 4.53
CA ILE A 72 0.78 3.53 4.99
C ILE A 72 0.85 2.11 5.55
N GLY A 73 1.49 1.17 4.85
CA GLY A 73 1.62 -0.22 5.29
C GLY A 73 2.34 -0.35 6.64
N VAL A 74 3.41 0.43 6.85
CA VAL A 74 4.14 0.47 8.13
C VAL A 74 3.26 1.04 9.24
N ALA A 75 2.58 2.18 8.99
CA ALA A 75 1.70 2.80 9.98
C ALA A 75 0.55 1.87 10.42
N LEU A 76 -0.07 1.18 9.45
CA LEU A 76 -1.14 0.22 9.74
C LEU A 76 -0.66 -1.02 10.48
N SER A 77 0.54 -1.51 10.15
CA SER A 77 1.16 -2.64 10.86
C SER A 77 1.50 -2.26 12.31
N PHE A 78 2.01 -1.06 12.53
CA PHE A 78 2.25 -0.52 13.86
C PHE A 78 0.95 -0.40 14.66
N ALA A 79 -0.10 0.17 14.07
CA ALA A 79 -1.42 0.26 14.70
C ALA A 79 -1.96 -1.13 15.07
N ALA A 80 -1.94 -2.09 14.15
CA ALA A 80 -2.42 -3.45 14.40
C ALA A 80 -1.68 -4.15 15.56
N ASN A 81 -0.36 -3.97 15.67
CA ASN A 81 0.43 -4.52 16.77
C ASN A 81 0.08 -3.85 18.12
N GLN A 82 -0.05 -2.53 18.14
CA GLN A 82 -0.42 -1.79 19.35
C GLN A 82 -1.79 -2.24 19.89
N TYR A 83 -2.78 -2.44 19.01
CA TYR A 83 -4.10 -2.91 19.41
C TYR A 83 -4.06 -4.33 20.00
N ARG A 84 -3.29 -5.25 19.39
CA ARG A 84 -3.11 -6.60 19.93
C ARG A 84 -2.51 -6.59 21.34
N GLU A 85 -1.51 -5.73 21.59
CA GLU A 85 -0.89 -5.62 22.91
C GLU A 85 -1.87 -5.12 23.98
N ILE A 86 -2.68 -4.12 23.65
CA ILE A 86 -3.71 -3.59 24.55
C ILE A 86 -4.75 -4.68 24.88
N GLU A 87 -5.16 -5.46 23.90
CA GLU A 87 -6.13 -6.54 24.11
C GLU A 87 -5.57 -7.65 25.02
N PHE A 88 -4.31 -8.06 24.82
CA PHE A 88 -3.63 -9.01 25.72
C PHE A 88 -3.49 -8.46 27.14
N ALA A 89 -3.19 -7.17 27.30
CA ALA A 89 -3.10 -6.55 28.62
C ALA A 89 -4.45 -6.55 29.34
N ASN A 90 -5.53 -6.22 28.63
CA ASN A 90 -6.89 -6.25 29.16
C ASN A 90 -7.32 -7.66 29.55
N GLN A 91 -7.03 -8.68 28.72
CA GLN A 91 -7.36 -10.08 29.06
C GLN A 91 -6.67 -10.53 30.35
N ARG A 92 -5.40 -10.13 30.57
CA ARG A 92 -4.67 -10.44 31.81
C ARG A 92 -5.28 -9.80 33.05
N LEU A 93 -5.80 -8.57 32.93
CA LEU A 93 -6.46 -7.86 34.04
C LEU A 93 -7.72 -8.56 34.55
N PHE A 94 -8.41 -9.32 33.70
CA PHE A 94 -9.62 -10.06 34.08
C PHE A 94 -9.34 -11.54 34.44
N MET A 95 -8.09 -11.99 34.29
CA MET A 95 -7.64 -13.34 34.70
C MET A 95 -6.91 -13.37 36.04
N GLY A 96 -6.62 -12.21 36.64
CA GLY A 96 -6.02 -12.07 37.99
C GLY A 96 -6.99 -11.46 38.98
#